data_AF-A0A4R7VFM1-F1
#
_entry.id   AF-A0A4R7VFM1-F1
#
_cell.length_a   1.000
_cell.length_b   1.000
_cell.length_c   1.000
_cell.angle_alpha   90.00
_cell.angle_beta   90.00
_cell.angle_gamma   90.00
#
_symmetry.space_group_name_H-M   'P 1'
#
loop_
_entity.id
_entity.type
_entity.pdbx_description
1 polymer ?
#
loop_
_entity_poly.entity_id
_entity_poly.type
_entity_poly.pdbx_seq_one_letter_code
_entity_poly.pdbx_strand_id
1 'polypeptide(L)' 'MNTWNVFDAALPFGGYKESGWGREMGQAVFDNYMETKTVITDLT' A
#
# COMPACT_ATOMS: atom_id res chain seq x y z
N MET A 1 -8.12 21.74 -6.93
CA MET A 1 -7.33 21.48 -5.71
C MET A 1 -6.96 22.81 -5.10
N ASN A 2 -7.42 23.08 -3.87
CA ASN A 2 -7.13 24.27 -3.05
C ASN A 2 -7.24 23.87 -1.56
N THR A 3 -6.63 22.73 -1.22
CA THR A 3 -6.77 22.07 0.08
C THR A 3 -5.40 21.55 0.48
N TRP A 4 -5.07 21.63 1.77
CA TRP A 4 -3.78 21.21 2.31
C TRP A 4 -4.02 20.17 3.41
N ASN A 5 -3.13 19.17 3.48
CA ASN A 5 -3.13 18.14 4.52
C ASN A 5 -4.42 17.29 4.62
N VAL A 6 -4.99 16.94 3.47
CA VAL A 6 -6.15 16.05 3.41
C VAL A 6 -5.67 14.60 3.49
N PHE A 7 -6.11 13.89 4.53
CA PHE A 7 -5.88 12.46 4.70
C PHE A 7 -7.21 11.72 4.70
N ASP A 8 -7.22 10.57 4.04
CA ASP A 8 -8.32 9.63 4.05
C ASP A 8 -7.74 8.22 4.15
N ALA A 9 -8.38 7.34 4.92
CA ALA A 9 -7.86 6.00 5.18
C ALA A 9 -7.76 5.13 3.92
N ALA A 10 -8.55 5.42 2.88
CA ALA A 10 -8.50 4.71 1.61
C ALA A 10 -7.43 5.24 0.65
N LEU A 11 -6.91 6.45 0.88
CA LEU A 11 -5.92 7.07 0.01
C LEU A 11 -4.49 6.70 0.43
N PRO A 12 -3.63 6.26 -0.50
CA PRO A 12 -2.25 5.93 -0.18
C PRO A 12 -1.43 7.20 0.09
N PHE A 13 -0.65 7.19 1.17
CA PHE A 13 0.25 8.27 1.58
C PHE A 13 1.71 7.83 1.50
N GLY A 14 2.61 8.71 1.06
CA GLY A 14 4.04 8.44 1.08
C GLY A 14 4.89 9.43 0.28
N GLY A 15 6.19 9.40 0.54
CA GLY A 15 7.17 10.31 -0.06
C GLY A 15 7.72 9.86 -1.41
N TYR A 16 8.54 10.70 -2.02
CA TYR A 16 9.35 10.36 -3.19
C TYR A 16 10.82 10.71 -2.92
N LYS A 17 11.76 9.91 -3.44
CA LYS A 17 13.21 10.03 -3.19
C LYS A 17 13.54 9.89 -1.69
N GLU A 18 14.30 10.82 -1.14
CA GLU A 18 14.77 10.82 0.25
C GLU A 18 13.63 11.03 1.26
N SER A 19 12.44 11.47 0.82
CA SER A 19 11.26 11.58 1.67
C SER A 19 10.69 10.21 2.08
N GLY A 20 11.18 9.11 1.53
CA GLY A 20 10.80 7.76 1.92
C GLY A 20 10.51 6.83 0.75
N TRP A 21 10.45 5.54 1.05
CA TRP A 21 10.18 4.46 0.11
C TRP A 21 8.94 3.69 0.55
N GLY A 22 8.08 3.33 -0.41
CA GLY A 22 6.80 2.65 -0.12
C GLY A 22 5.61 3.60 0.08
N ARG A 23 4.47 3.01 0.40
CA ARG A 23 3.20 3.71 0.64
C ARG A 23 2.52 3.14 1.88
N GLU A 24 1.92 4.03 2.66
CA GLU A 24 1.07 3.71 3.79
C GLU A 24 -0.39 3.99 3.45
N MET A 25 -1.31 3.44 4.24
CA MET A 25 -2.77 3.57 4.06
C MET A 25 -3.30 2.99 2.73
N GLY A 26 -4.64 2.96 2.60
CA GLY A 26 -5.31 2.39 1.44
C GLY A 26 -4.94 0.93 1.19
N GLN A 27 -5.11 0.46 -0.05
CA GLN A 27 -4.72 -0.91 -0.40
C GLN A 27 -3.21 -1.08 -0.60
N ALA A 28 -2.50 0.00 -0.94
CA ALA A 28 -1.07 -0.05 -1.24
C ALA A 28 -0.21 -0.45 -0.02
N VAL A 29 -0.75 -0.31 1.20
CA VAL A 29 -0.08 -0.73 2.43
C VAL A 29 0.06 -2.26 2.53
N PHE A 30 -0.83 -3.03 1.88
CA PHE A 30 -0.78 -4.49 1.96
C PHE A 30 0.47 -5.05 1.28
N ASP A 31 0.98 -4.42 0.23
CA ASP A 31 2.24 -4.83 -0.41
C ASP A 31 3.46 -4.72 0.54
N ASN A 32 3.38 -3.85 1.55
CA ASN A 32 4.46 -3.67 2.53
C ASN A 32 4.37 -4.64 3.71
N TYR A 33 3.15 -5.01 4.14
CA TYR A 33 2.93 -5.78 5.37
C TYR A 33 2.46 -7.22 5.13
N MET A 34 2.05 -7.55 3.91
CA MET A 34 1.58 -8.88 3.55
C MET A 34 2.45 -9.44 2.43
N GLU A 35 2.72 -10.74 2.51
CA GLU A 35 3.44 -11.47 1.47
C GLU A 35 2.48 -12.40 0.73
N THR A 36 2.56 -12.42 -0.60
CA THR A 36 1.76 -13.33 -1.42
C THR A 36 2.38 -14.73 -1.40
N LYS A 37 1.62 -15.72 -0.93
CA LYS A 37 2.00 -17.12 -0.96
C LYS A 37 1.17 -17.89 -1.98
N THR A 38 1.82 -18.43 -3.01
CA THR A 38 1.18 -19.29 -4.01
C THR A 38 1.06 -20.72 -3.48
N VAL A 39 -0.13 -21.31 -3.59
CA VAL A 39 -0.40 -22.71 -3.23
C VAL A 39 -1.03 -23.41 -4.44
N ILE A 40 -0.49 -24.57 -4.80
CA ILE A 40 -1.00 -25.43 -5.86
C ILE A 40 -1.47 -26.72 -5.20
N THR A 41 -2.73 -27.11 -5.42
CA THR A 41 -3.30 -28.36 -4.91
C THR A 41 -3.76 -29.20 -6.08
N ASP A 42 -3.45 -30.49 -6.03
CA ASP A 42 -3.96 -31.47 -6.99
C ASP A 42 -5.36 -31.92 -6.52
N LEU A 43 -6.32 -31.93 -7.45
CA LEU A 43 -7.69 -32.38 -7.21
C LEU A 43 -7.83 -33.76 -7.86
N THR A 44 -7.28 -34.79 -7.22
CA THR A 44 -7.58 -36.19 -7.58
C THR A 44 -9.04 -36.52 -7.28
#